data_AF-A0A2V9VGA5-F1
#
_entry.id   AF-A0A2V9VGA5-F1
#
_cell.length_a   1.000
_cell.length_b   1.000
_cell.length_c   1.000
_cell.angle_alpha   90.00
_cell.angle_beta   90.00
_cell.angle_gamma   90.00
#
_symmetry.space_group_name_H-M   'P 1'
#
loop_
_entity.id
_entity.type
_entity.pdbx_description
1 polymer ?
#
loop_
_entity_poly.entity_id
_entity_poly.type
_entity_poly.pdbx_seq_one_letter_code
_entity_poly.pdbx_strand_id
1 'polypeptide(L)'
;MRSRTRRHAHEIDCREIGETVKWKTRISILTMPALFAALALTLSGSSTRTATHASGELVVPDHLRPIISRACSDCHTYQTQWPWYSRLPVVSLLIEHDVKKGREHLNFSTWAANHKHQPTRNQLQEVCDAVSENAMPPRSYRVLHPKSRLSPPDIDAFCDWADMANNRGPAAPEVR
;
A
#
# COMPACT_ATOMS: atom_id res chain seq x y z
N MET A 1 83.19 -25.29 -9.24
CA MET A 1 82.75 -26.20 -10.32
C MET A 1 81.23 -26.37 -10.22
N ARG A 2 80.53 -26.25 -11.36
CA ARG A 2 79.07 -26.38 -11.66
C ARG A 2 78.23 -27.23 -10.67
N SER A 3 76.92 -27.06 -10.47
CA SER A 3 75.91 -26.05 -10.79
C SER A 3 74.56 -26.57 -10.26
N ARG A 4 73.80 -25.70 -9.59
CA ARG A 4 72.34 -25.53 -9.65
C ARG A 4 71.41 -26.74 -9.36
N THR A 5 70.73 -26.59 -8.22
CA THR A 5 69.47 -27.18 -7.78
C THR A 5 68.33 -27.10 -8.82
N ARG A 6 67.46 -28.12 -8.85
CA ARG A 6 66.06 -27.97 -9.30
C ARG A 6 65.10 -28.78 -8.44
N ARG A 7 64.15 -28.03 -7.87
CA ARG A 7 62.94 -28.45 -7.17
C ARG A 7 61.94 -28.99 -8.18
N HIS A 8 61.27 -30.10 -7.86
CA HIS A 8 60.03 -30.51 -8.54
C HIS A 8 58.85 -29.96 -7.74
N ALA A 9 58.20 -28.94 -8.29
CA ALA A 9 56.88 -28.49 -7.86
C ALA A 9 55.84 -29.08 -8.84
N HIS A 10 54.77 -29.62 -8.27
CA HIS A 10 53.62 -30.19 -8.94
C HIS A 10 52.70 -29.04 -9.38
N GLU A 11 52.74 -28.72 -10.68
CA GLU A 11 51.93 -27.67 -11.29
C GLU A 11 50.73 -28.34 -11.96
N ILE A 12 49.53 -28.14 -11.39
CA ILE A 12 48.26 -28.55 -11.99
C ILE A 12 47.89 -27.50 -13.04
N ASP A 13 47.71 -27.94 -14.28
CA ASP A 13 47.45 -27.10 -15.46
C ASP A 13 46.05 -26.46 -15.40
N CYS A 14 46.01 -25.14 -15.27
CA CYS A 14 44.78 -24.32 -15.26
C CYS A 14 44.08 -24.22 -16.63
N ARG A 15 44.60 -24.83 -17.69
CA ARG A 15 44.03 -24.75 -19.05
C ARG A 15 42.84 -25.70 -19.29
N GLU A 16 42.70 -26.76 -18.51
CA GLU A 16 41.68 -27.80 -18.71
C GLU A 16 40.29 -27.43 -18.13
N ILE A 17 40.25 -26.51 -17.16
CA ILE A 17 39.02 -26.03 -16.49
C ILE A 17 38.24 -24.96 -17.27
N GLY A 18 38.78 -24.46 -18.40
CA GLY A 18 38.19 -23.38 -19.18
C GLY A 18 37.15 -23.79 -20.25
N GLU A 19 37.18 -25.03 -20.73
CA GLU A 19 36.32 -25.46 -21.86
C GLU A 19 35.02 -26.14 -21.42
N THR A 20 35.00 -26.76 -20.23
CA THR A 20 33.81 -27.46 -19.71
C THR A 20 32.74 -26.51 -19.13
N VAL A 21 33.11 -25.26 -18.84
CA VAL A 21 32.19 -24.23 -18.32
C VAL A 21 31.42 -23.52 -19.44
N LYS A 22 31.96 -23.45 -20.67
CA LYS A 22 31.31 -22.77 -21.81
C LYS A 22 30.13 -23.55 -22.43
N TRP A 23 30.13 -24.88 -22.31
CA TRP A 23 29.03 -25.74 -22.77
C TRP A 23 27.89 -25.82 -21.74
N LYS A 24 28.22 -25.88 -20.44
CA LYS A 24 27.22 -26.01 -19.36
C LYS A 24 26.45 -24.71 -19.05
N THR A 25 27.02 -23.54 -19.35
CA THR A 25 26.37 -22.24 -19.08
C THR A 25 25.45 -21.76 -20.21
N ARG A 26 25.46 -22.39 -21.39
CA ARG A 26 24.61 -22.02 -22.53
C ARG A 26 23.33 -22.85 -22.68
N ILE A 27 23.27 -24.04 -22.09
CA ILE A 27 22.11 -24.95 -22.22
C ILE A 27 21.06 -24.71 -21.12
N SER A 28 21.42 -24.04 -20.01
CA SER A 28 20.47 -23.74 -18.92
C SER A 28 19.70 -22.41 -19.07
N ILE A 29 19.93 -21.65 -20.15
CA ILE A 29 19.29 -20.34 -20.39
C ILE A 29 18.10 -20.44 -21.37
N LEU A 30 17.73 -21.64 -21.85
CA LEU A 30 16.60 -21.82 -22.78
C LEU A 30 15.55 -22.85 -22.34
N THR A 31 15.32 -23.03 -21.04
CA THR A 31 14.19 -23.83 -20.51
C THR A 31 13.38 -23.13 -19.41
N MET A 32 13.73 -21.90 -19.04
CA MET A 32 13.04 -21.11 -17.99
C MET A 32 11.92 -20.13 -18.44
N PRO A 33 11.52 -19.98 -19.72
CA PRO A 33 10.25 -19.31 -20.03
C PRO A 33 9.05 -20.27 -20.09
N ALA A 34 9.27 -21.57 -20.35
CA ALA A 34 8.18 -22.54 -20.52
C ALA A 34 7.58 -23.02 -19.18
N LEU A 35 8.35 -23.03 -18.09
CA LEU A 35 7.83 -23.35 -16.75
C LEU A 35 7.13 -22.14 -16.07
N PHE A 36 7.46 -20.91 -16.50
CA PHE A 36 6.81 -19.69 -15.98
C PHE A 36 5.42 -19.48 -16.59
N ALA A 37 5.22 -19.89 -17.85
CA ALA A 37 3.90 -19.84 -18.51
C ALA A 37 2.92 -20.92 -18.01
N ALA A 38 3.42 -22.08 -17.54
CA ALA A 38 2.56 -23.14 -16.99
C ALA A 38 2.05 -22.84 -15.57
N LEU A 39 2.79 -22.05 -14.76
CA LEU A 39 2.33 -21.59 -13.45
C LEU A 39 1.33 -20.42 -13.56
N ALA A 40 1.40 -19.62 -14.64
CA ALA A 40 0.43 -18.57 -14.90
C ALA A 40 -0.97 -19.12 -15.29
N LEU A 41 -1.07 -20.38 -15.73
CA LEU A 41 -2.33 -20.99 -16.17
C LEU A 41 -3.11 -21.73 -15.06
N THR A 42 -2.55 -21.86 -13.85
CA THR A 42 -3.33 -22.24 -12.65
C THR A 42 -3.95 -21.02 -11.96
N LEU A 43 -3.68 -19.80 -12.44
CA LEU A 43 -4.39 -18.56 -12.06
C LEU A 43 -5.66 -18.35 -12.92
N SER A 44 -6.45 -19.41 -13.07
CA SER A 44 -7.84 -19.30 -13.50
C SER A 44 -8.74 -20.05 -12.52
N GLY A 45 -8.48 -19.84 -11.23
CA GLY A 45 -9.40 -20.12 -10.15
C GLY A 45 -10.08 -18.83 -9.73
N SER A 46 -11.16 -18.49 -10.45
CA SER A 46 -12.30 -17.67 -9.99
C SER A 46 -12.08 -16.79 -8.77
N SER A 47 -12.04 -15.47 -8.99
CA SER A 47 -12.32 -14.45 -7.97
C SER A 47 -13.64 -14.77 -7.27
N THR A 48 -13.59 -15.44 -6.12
CA THR A 48 -14.68 -15.39 -5.14
C THR A 48 -14.69 -13.99 -4.55
N ARG A 49 -15.39 -13.07 -5.21
CA ARG A 49 -15.98 -11.92 -4.53
C ARG A 49 -16.99 -12.49 -3.55
N THR A 50 -16.55 -12.83 -2.35
CA THR A 50 -17.46 -13.01 -1.22
C THR A 50 -17.94 -11.62 -0.85
N ALA A 51 -18.92 -11.13 -1.60
CA ALA A 51 -19.76 -10.03 -1.18
C ALA A 51 -20.67 -10.60 -0.08
N THR A 52 -20.20 -10.58 1.16
CA THR A 52 -21.04 -10.85 2.31
C THR A 52 -22.05 -9.70 2.41
N HIS A 53 -23.25 -9.94 1.88
CA HIS A 53 -24.50 -9.32 2.32
C HIS A 53 -24.62 -9.45 3.84
N ALA A 54 -25.35 -8.65 4.60
CA ALA A 54 -26.06 -7.40 4.40
C ALA A 54 -26.56 -7.01 5.79
N SER A 55 -26.37 -5.75 6.16
CA SER A 55 -27.16 -5.00 7.14
C SER A 55 -26.81 -3.55 6.81
N GLY A 56 -27.79 -2.64 6.83
CA GLY A 56 -27.70 -1.28 6.27
C GLY A 56 -26.75 -0.32 6.99
N GLU A 57 -25.53 -0.78 7.29
CA GLU A 57 -24.48 -0.03 7.93
C GLU A 57 -23.29 0.12 6.96
N LEU A 58 -22.98 1.36 6.58
CA LEU A 58 -21.76 1.68 5.83
C LEU A 58 -20.56 1.59 6.77
N VAL A 59 -20.08 0.38 7.02
CA VAL A 59 -18.87 0.13 7.82
C VAL A 59 -17.64 0.28 6.95
N VAL A 60 -16.54 0.78 7.53
CA VAL A 60 -15.21 0.80 6.90
C VAL A 60 -14.74 -0.64 6.63
N PRO A 61 -14.49 -1.04 5.37
CA PRO A 61 -13.95 -2.35 5.01
C PRO A 61 -12.60 -2.66 5.66
N ASP A 62 -12.37 -3.92 6.04
CA ASP A 62 -11.13 -4.35 6.70
C ASP A 62 -9.86 -4.06 5.88
N HIS A 63 -9.94 -4.20 4.55
CA HIS A 63 -8.82 -3.95 3.66
C HIS A 63 -8.43 -2.46 3.57
N LEU A 64 -9.34 -1.53 3.92
CA LEU A 64 -9.05 -0.09 3.98
C LEU A 64 -8.39 0.32 5.30
N ARG A 65 -8.56 -0.46 6.38
CA ARG A 65 -7.98 -0.15 7.71
C ARG A 65 -6.47 0.10 7.69
N PRO A 66 -5.61 -0.73 7.06
CA PRO A 66 -4.17 -0.45 7.01
C PRO A 66 -3.84 0.82 6.21
N ILE A 67 -4.64 1.17 5.20
CA ILE A 67 -4.45 2.37 4.39
C ILE A 67 -4.82 3.61 5.22
N ILE A 68 -5.98 3.59 5.87
CA ILE A 68 -6.44 4.66 6.77
C ILE A 68 -5.44 4.88 7.91
N SER A 69 -4.94 3.81 8.53
CA SER A 69 -3.95 3.90 9.62
C SER A 69 -2.61 4.49 9.19
N ARG A 70 -2.26 4.41 7.91
CA ARG A 70 -0.97 4.87 7.39
C ARG A 70 -1.05 6.27 6.80
N ALA A 71 -2.18 6.62 6.17
CA ALA A 71 -2.31 7.82 5.37
C ALA A 71 -3.27 8.87 5.97
N CYS A 72 -4.23 8.45 6.78
CA CYS A 72 -5.35 9.31 7.19
C CYS A 72 -5.42 9.54 8.70
N SER A 73 -4.99 8.57 9.52
CA SER A 73 -5.23 8.57 10.97
C SER A 73 -4.66 9.78 11.70
N ASP A 74 -3.50 10.26 11.27
CA ASP A 74 -2.82 11.36 11.96
C ASP A 74 -3.64 12.66 11.93
N CYS A 75 -4.48 12.87 10.90
CA CYS A 75 -5.36 14.03 10.83
C CYS A 75 -6.82 13.69 11.11
N HIS A 76 -7.33 12.54 10.63
CA HIS A 76 -8.76 12.21 10.63
C HIS A 76 -9.17 11.23 11.73
N THR A 77 -8.37 11.05 12.77
CA THR A 77 -8.76 10.26 13.97
C THR A 77 -8.38 10.99 15.25
N TYR A 78 -8.94 10.55 16.38
CA TYR A 78 -8.49 11.02 17.70
C TYR A 78 -7.15 10.42 18.13
N GLN A 79 -6.65 9.41 17.42
CA GLN A 79 -5.36 8.75 17.69
C GLN A 79 -4.25 9.37 16.83
N THR A 80 -4.07 10.69 16.93
CA THR A 80 -3.03 11.40 16.17
C THR A 80 -1.64 11.13 16.74
N GLN A 81 -0.73 10.71 15.86
CA GLN A 81 0.70 10.65 16.20
C GLN A 81 1.33 12.03 15.97
N TRP A 82 1.59 12.74 17.06
CA TRP A 82 2.20 14.06 17.01
C TRP A 82 3.71 13.95 16.77
N PRO A 83 4.24 14.48 15.66
CA PRO A 83 5.68 14.47 15.41
C PRO A 83 6.39 15.39 16.40
N TRP A 84 7.68 15.13 16.69
CA TRP A 84 8.43 15.91 17.70
C TRP A 84 8.42 17.43 17.44
N TYR A 85 8.39 17.85 16.17
CA TYR A 85 8.38 19.25 15.77
C TYR A 85 7.02 19.94 16.00
N SER A 86 5.95 19.20 16.27
CA SER A 86 4.66 19.76 16.67
C SER A 86 4.69 20.39 18.07
N ARG A 87 5.83 20.33 18.77
CA ARG A 87 6.05 21.03 20.05
C ARG A 87 6.64 22.42 19.87
N LEU A 88 7.02 22.80 18.65
CA LEU A 88 7.54 24.14 18.35
C LEU A 88 6.37 25.14 18.26
N PRO A 89 6.43 26.31 18.92
CA PRO A 89 5.25 27.18 19.09
C PRO A 89 4.54 27.63 17.80
N VAL A 90 5.28 27.86 16.71
CA VAL A 90 4.68 28.28 15.43
C VAL A 90 4.12 27.07 14.67
N VAL A 91 4.83 25.95 14.73
CA VAL A 91 4.48 24.73 13.99
C VAL A 91 3.32 24.00 14.66
N SER A 92 3.27 24.01 16.00
CA SER A 92 2.19 23.40 16.78
C SER A 92 0.84 23.96 16.38
N LEU A 93 0.72 25.29 16.30
CA LEU A 93 -0.52 25.98 15.92
C LEU A 93 -0.99 25.62 14.51
N LEU A 94 -0.06 25.50 13.57
CA LEU A 94 -0.38 25.13 12.18
C LEU A 94 -0.88 23.68 12.09
N ILE A 95 -0.17 22.74 12.71
CA ILE A 95 -0.56 21.32 12.67
C ILE A 95 -1.87 21.11 13.44
N GLU A 96 -2.04 21.74 14.60
CA GLU A 96 -3.28 21.68 15.37
C GLU A 96 -4.47 22.22 14.58
N HIS A 97 -4.27 23.33 13.85
CA HIS A 97 -5.29 23.89 12.96
C HIS A 97 -5.66 22.90 11.84
N ASP A 98 -4.66 22.34 11.14
CA ASP A 98 -4.88 21.40 10.05
C ASP A 98 -5.58 20.12 10.53
N VAL A 99 -5.15 19.56 11.67
CA VAL A 99 -5.77 18.38 12.30
C VAL A 99 -7.20 18.70 12.72
N LYS A 100 -7.44 19.86 13.34
CA LYS A 100 -8.79 20.28 13.74
C LYS A 100 -9.72 20.38 12.52
N LYS A 101 -9.28 21.08 11.47
CA LYS A 101 -10.05 21.25 10.23
C LYS A 101 -10.30 19.91 9.52
N GLY A 102 -9.28 19.05 9.47
CA GLY A 102 -9.42 17.69 8.92
C GLY A 102 -10.53 16.90 9.63
N ARG A 103 -10.54 16.90 10.96
CA ARG A 103 -11.57 16.20 11.77
C ARG A 103 -12.96 16.80 11.65
N GLU A 104 -13.06 18.11 11.45
CA GLU A 104 -14.35 18.79 11.24
C GLU A 104 -15.01 18.37 9.92
N HIS A 105 -14.22 18.11 8.88
CA HIS A 105 -14.73 17.59 7.61
C HIS A 105 -14.96 16.08 7.65
N LEU A 106 -14.05 15.32 8.27
CA LEU A 106 -14.08 13.87 8.26
C LEU A 106 -13.35 13.29 9.48
N ASN A 107 -13.98 12.39 10.23
CA ASN A 107 -13.35 11.73 11.36
C ASN A 107 -13.67 10.23 11.40
N PHE A 108 -12.69 9.39 11.07
CA PHE A 108 -12.87 7.93 11.05
C PHE A 108 -13.14 7.35 12.45
N SER A 109 -12.73 8.04 13.52
CA SER A 109 -13.02 7.58 14.89
C SER A 109 -14.50 7.68 15.23
N THR A 110 -15.25 8.62 14.64
CA THR A 110 -16.69 8.75 14.91
C THR A 110 -17.50 7.71 14.14
N TRP A 111 -17.01 7.27 12.98
CA TRP A 111 -17.61 6.18 12.19
C TRP A 111 -17.50 4.82 12.88
N ALA A 112 -16.36 4.55 13.53
CA ALA A 112 -16.12 3.28 14.23
C ALA A 112 -16.73 3.21 15.63
N ALA A 113 -16.84 4.35 16.34
CA ALA A 113 -17.11 4.32 17.78
C ALA A 113 -18.58 4.11 18.16
N ASN A 114 -19.55 4.46 17.32
CA ASN A 114 -20.90 4.69 17.83
C ASN A 114 -22.08 4.05 17.08
N HIS A 115 -21.92 3.41 15.91
CA HIS A 115 -23.05 2.96 15.06
C HIS A 115 -24.14 4.05 14.80
N LYS A 116 -23.86 5.31 15.18
CA LYS A 116 -24.76 6.46 15.15
C LYS A 116 -24.43 7.42 14.01
N HIS A 117 -23.18 7.38 13.54
CA HIS A 117 -22.68 8.26 12.48
C HIS A 117 -22.00 7.38 11.44
N GLN A 118 -22.81 6.77 10.60
CA GLN A 118 -22.29 6.09 9.42
C GLN A 118 -21.77 7.15 8.43
N PRO A 119 -20.71 6.86 7.67
CA PRO A 119 -20.35 7.70 6.54
C PRO A 119 -21.53 7.81 5.58
N THR A 120 -21.88 9.03 5.20
CA THR A 120 -22.85 9.26 4.13
C THR A 120 -22.22 8.90 2.78
N ARG A 121 -23.06 8.62 1.78
CA ARG A 121 -22.60 8.39 0.39
C ARG A 121 -21.75 9.55 -0.13
N ASN A 122 -22.18 10.77 0.13
CA ASN A 122 -21.46 11.97 -0.29
C ASN A 122 -20.08 12.05 0.37
N GLN A 123 -19.97 11.73 1.67
CA GLN A 123 -18.67 11.69 2.34
C GLN A 123 -17.73 10.63 1.74
N LEU A 124 -18.26 9.47 1.34
CA LEU A 124 -17.45 8.45 0.67
C LEU A 124 -16.99 8.89 -0.71
N GLN A 125 -17.86 9.57 -1.46
CA GLN A 125 -17.51 10.16 -2.74
C GLN A 125 -16.44 11.24 -2.59
N GLU A 126 -16.60 12.16 -1.63
CA GLU A 126 -15.61 13.19 -1.32
C GLU A 126 -14.24 12.58 -0.96
N VAL A 127 -14.22 11.45 -0.25
CA VAL A 127 -12.97 10.71 0.02
C VAL A 127 -12.37 10.20 -1.28
N CYS A 128 -13.13 9.52 -2.14
CA CYS A 128 -12.65 9.03 -3.44
C CYS A 128 -12.09 10.18 -4.30
N ASP A 129 -12.82 11.28 -4.40
CA ASP A 129 -12.42 12.45 -5.19
C ASP A 129 -11.11 13.04 -4.62
N ALA A 130 -11.04 13.25 -3.30
CA ALA A 130 -9.85 13.82 -2.67
C ALA A 130 -8.59 12.95 -2.83
N VAL A 131 -8.71 11.62 -2.79
CA VAL A 131 -7.56 10.72 -2.99
C VAL A 131 -7.20 10.56 -4.46
N SER A 132 -8.18 10.50 -5.36
CA SER A 132 -7.95 10.34 -6.80
C SER A 132 -7.33 11.59 -7.42
N GLU A 133 -7.72 12.78 -6.95
CA GLU A 133 -7.11 14.05 -7.33
C GLU A 133 -5.74 14.30 -6.67
N ASN A 134 -5.24 13.35 -5.87
CA ASN A 134 -4.03 13.49 -5.07
C ASN A 134 -4.06 14.68 -4.09
N ALA A 135 -5.23 15.21 -3.77
CA ALA A 135 -5.42 16.28 -2.79
C ALA A 135 -5.15 15.78 -1.35
N MET A 136 -5.50 14.52 -1.08
CA MET A 136 -5.24 13.84 0.19
C MET A 136 -4.33 12.61 0.04
N PRO A 137 -3.34 12.43 0.94
CA PRO A 137 -2.82 13.41 1.89
C PRO A 137 -2.12 14.57 1.18
N PRO A 138 -2.11 15.80 1.73
CA PRO A 138 -1.50 16.95 1.07
C PRO A 138 -0.03 16.73 0.71
N ARG A 139 0.44 17.35 -0.38
CA ARG A 139 1.83 17.18 -0.84
C ARG A 139 2.86 17.52 0.24
N SER A 140 2.65 18.60 0.99
CA SER A 140 3.52 19.00 2.11
C SER A 140 3.66 17.90 3.15
N TYR A 141 2.55 17.23 3.48
CA TYR A 141 2.54 16.09 4.40
C TYR A 141 3.33 14.90 3.85
N ARG A 142 3.11 14.55 2.58
CA ARG A 142 3.76 13.41 1.91
C ARG A 142 5.29 13.57 1.78
N VAL A 143 5.80 14.80 1.76
CA VAL A 143 7.25 15.06 1.75
C VAL A 143 7.90 14.64 3.07
N LEU A 144 7.25 14.94 4.20
CA LEU A 144 7.74 14.58 5.53
C LEU A 144 7.35 13.14 5.93
N HIS A 145 6.26 12.64 5.36
CA HIS A 145 5.71 11.31 5.63
C HIS A 145 5.56 10.52 4.32
N PRO A 146 6.67 10.05 3.71
CA PRO A 146 6.60 9.33 2.43
C PRO A 146 5.77 8.04 2.51
N LYS A 147 5.65 7.46 3.71
CA LYS A 147 4.79 6.30 3.97
C LYS A 147 3.30 6.60 3.80
N SER A 148 2.84 7.85 3.86
CA SER A 148 1.42 8.20 3.70
C SER A 148 0.96 8.27 2.24
N ARG A 149 1.88 8.14 1.27
CA ARG A 149 1.55 8.19 -0.16
C ARG A 149 0.64 7.02 -0.53
N LEU A 150 -0.48 7.33 -1.17
CA LEU A 150 -1.41 6.34 -1.68
C LEU A 150 -0.89 5.82 -3.02
N SER A 151 -0.92 4.51 -3.18
CA SER A 151 -0.68 3.82 -4.45
C SER A 151 -1.97 3.76 -5.27
N PRO A 152 -1.91 3.49 -6.60
CA PRO A 152 -3.12 3.33 -7.39
C PRO A 152 -4.10 2.29 -6.81
N PRO A 153 -3.67 1.10 -6.35
CA PRO A 153 -4.57 0.17 -5.68
C PRO A 153 -5.18 0.69 -4.38
N ASP A 154 -4.48 1.57 -3.64
CA ASP A 154 -5.06 2.19 -2.44
C ASP A 154 -6.20 3.15 -2.82
N ILE A 155 -6.02 3.92 -3.90
CA ILE A 155 -7.02 4.85 -4.43
C ILE A 155 -8.25 4.08 -4.93
N ASP A 156 -8.02 3.04 -5.74
CA ASP A 156 -9.08 2.19 -6.28
C ASP A 156 -9.92 1.59 -5.17
N ALA A 157 -9.31 1.15 -4.06
CA ALA A 157 -10.04 0.61 -2.92
C ALA A 157 -11.01 1.61 -2.27
N PHE A 158 -10.65 2.90 -2.20
CA PHE A 158 -11.56 3.94 -1.69
C PHE A 158 -12.70 4.25 -2.66
N CYS A 159 -12.40 4.30 -3.96
CA CYS A 159 -13.41 4.58 -4.98
C CYS A 159 -14.38 3.41 -5.16
N ASP A 160 -13.88 2.17 -5.15
CA ASP A 160 -14.72 0.96 -5.11
C ASP A 160 -15.66 0.98 -3.89
N TRP A 161 -15.16 1.41 -2.73
CA TRP A 161 -15.99 1.52 -1.53
C TRP A 161 -17.09 2.58 -1.66
N ALA A 162 -16.78 3.75 -2.25
CA ALA A 162 -17.76 4.79 -2.54
C ALA A 162 -18.82 4.31 -3.55
N ASP A 163 -18.41 3.65 -4.63
CA ASP A 163 -19.29 3.09 -5.64
C ASP A 163 -20.21 2.00 -5.06
N MET A 164 -19.66 1.12 -4.22
CA MET A 164 -20.45 0.12 -3.51
C MET A 164 -21.50 0.76 -2.60
N ALA A 165 -21.20 1.89 -1.98
CA ALA A 165 -22.15 2.62 -1.15
C ALA A 165 -23.26 3.29 -1.96
N ASN A 166 -22.93 3.80 -3.15
CA ASN A 166 -23.86 4.44 -4.08
C ASN A 166 -24.82 3.45 -4.76
N ASN A 167 -24.31 2.26 -5.10
CA ASN A 167 -25.07 1.21 -5.78
C ASN A 167 -26.01 0.42 -4.86
N ARG A 168 -25.88 0.57 -3.54
CA ARG A 168 -26.91 0.13 -2.60
C ARG A 168 -28.12 1.08 -2.80
N GLY A 169 -29.33 0.56 -3.04
CA GLY A 169 -30.55 1.39 -3.18
C GLY A 169 -30.74 2.38 -2.01
N PRO A 170 -31.63 3.39 -2.12
CA PRO A 170 -31.65 4.55 -1.22
C PRO A 170 -31.54 4.16 0.25
N ALA A 171 -30.51 4.67 0.92
CA ALA A 171 -30.38 4.57 2.37
C ALA A 171 -31.59 5.28 2.99
N ALA A 172 -32.17 4.69 4.04
CA ALA A 172 -33.30 5.28 4.74
C ALA A 172 -32.94 6.71 5.21
N PRO A 173 -33.89 7.65 5.23
CA PRO A 173 -33.61 9.07 5.44
C PRO A 173 -32.89 9.30 6.77
N GLU A 174 -31.83 10.10 6.71
CA GLU A 174 -31.03 10.54 7.83
C GLU A 174 -31.90 11.38 8.77
N VAL A 175 -32.14 10.87 9.99
CA VAL A 175 -32.89 11.57 11.03
C VAL A 175 -31.97 12.66 11.59
N ARG A 176 -32.18 13.88 11.10
CA ARG A 176 -31.58 15.12 11.60
C ARG A 176 -32.09 15.46 12.99
#